data_AF-A0AAV7MXZ1-F1
#
_entry.id   AF-A0AAV7MXZ1-F1
#
_cell.length_a   1.000
_cell.length_b   1.000
_cell.length_c   1.000
_cell.angle_alpha   90.00
_cell.angle_beta   90.00
_cell.angle_gamma   90.00
#
_symmetry.space_group_name_H-M   'P 1'
#
loop_
_entity.id
_entity.type
_entity.pdbx_description
1 polymer ?
#
loop_
_entity_poly.entity_id
_entity_poly.type
_entity_poly.pdbx_seq_one_letter_code
_entity_poly.pdbx_strand_id
1 'polypeptide(L)'
;MILHWLWWICGTAVGVQSLGALAAGQDGCTDQLPQHTGESLPTMSSCAVRCATESYIRMLSSKTEMSVLFTEALTGDENNSCWLLRLRCRKGEKMIRAFVVLDVEAGAQPAHLLITAPSADLKRVWPQLGDTGLLSPGCGLRFEVTKPFKAAENAGTFCVRTLCSGRSLCQPPAKCPPFLVTIWDSTRQPGG
;
A
#
# COMPACT_ATOMS: atom_id res chain seq x y z
N MET A 1 22.09 32.86 -72.85
CA MET A 1 23.04 33.78 -72.21
C MET A 1 23.19 33.39 -70.75
N ILE A 2 24.39 32.90 -70.37
CA ILE A 2 25.13 33.24 -69.12
C ILE A 2 24.38 32.91 -67.81
N LEU A 3 24.59 31.81 -67.05
CA LEU A 3 25.79 31.27 -66.40
C LEU A 3 26.64 32.32 -65.64
N HIS A 4 26.43 32.48 -64.32
CA HIS A 4 27.41 32.96 -63.32
C HIS A 4 26.88 32.64 -61.89
N TRP A 5 27.23 31.49 -61.28
CA TRP A 5 28.30 31.30 -60.26
C TRP A 5 27.94 31.88 -58.87
N LEU A 6 27.69 31.04 -57.84
CA LEU A 6 28.61 30.62 -56.73
C LEU A 6 28.92 31.81 -55.78
N TRP A 7 28.77 31.76 -54.44
CA TRP A 7 29.22 30.77 -53.46
C TRP A 7 28.67 31.11 -52.05
N TRP A 8 28.59 30.07 -51.20
CA TRP A 8 28.93 29.97 -49.76
C TRP A 8 28.66 31.17 -48.81
N ILE A 9 28.08 30.97 -47.62
CA ILE A 9 28.83 30.53 -46.42
C ILE A 9 27.92 29.89 -45.36
N CYS A 10 28.50 28.87 -44.73
CA CYS A 10 28.19 28.17 -43.48
C CYS A 10 27.36 28.90 -42.41
N GLY A 11 26.50 28.12 -41.75
CA GLY A 11 25.88 28.44 -40.48
C GLY A 11 25.19 27.24 -39.85
N THR A 12 25.95 26.21 -39.49
CA THR A 12 25.48 25.10 -38.65
C THR A 12 25.13 25.62 -37.27
N ALA A 13 23.85 25.60 -36.91
CA ALA A 13 23.42 25.60 -35.51
C ALA A 13 22.60 24.33 -35.27
N VAL A 14 23.31 23.32 -34.78
CA VAL A 14 22.77 22.11 -34.17
C VAL A 14 21.97 22.56 -32.95
N GLY A 15 20.65 22.62 -33.08
CA GLY A 15 19.72 22.82 -31.97
C GLY A 15 19.00 21.52 -31.68
N VAL A 16 19.72 20.53 -31.15
CA VAL A 16 19.13 19.31 -30.58
C VAL A 16 18.33 19.75 -29.35
N GLN A 17 17.00 19.88 -29.48
CA GLN A 17 16.13 19.98 -28.32
C GLN A 17 15.91 18.58 -27.78
N SER A 18 16.72 18.27 -26.79
CA SER A 18 16.69 17.08 -25.97
C SER A 18 15.32 16.92 -25.29
N LEU A 19 14.70 15.77 -25.57
CA LEU A 19 14.11 14.87 -24.57
C LEU A 19 13.36 15.55 -23.41
N GLY A 20 12.11 15.92 -23.66
CA GLY A 20 11.08 15.90 -22.62
C GLY A 20 10.63 14.46 -22.40
N ALA A 21 11.47 13.64 -21.77
CA ALA A 21 11.04 12.35 -21.25
C ALA A 21 9.98 12.62 -20.19
N LEU A 22 8.72 12.32 -20.52
CA LEU A 22 7.66 12.15 -19.53
C LEU A 22 8.22 11.20 -18.47
N ALA A 23 8.40 11.71 -17.26
CA ALA A 23 8.69 10.90 -16.10
C ALA A 23 7.55 9.89 -15.97
N ALA A 24 7.75 8.69 -16.50
CA ALA A 24 7.00 7.53 -16.09
C ALA A 24 7.22 7.44 -14.59
N GLY A 25 6.17 7.72 -13.81
CA GLY A 25 6.18 7.51 -12.38
C GLY A 25 6.74 6.11 -12.12
N GLN A 26 7.91 6.06 -11.50
CA GLN A 26 8.51 4.81 -11.08
C GLN A 26 7.64 4.28 -9.92
N ASP A 27 6.59 3.55 -10.26
CA ASP A 27 5.89 2.59 -9.38
C ASP A 27 6.83 1.39 -9.11
N GLY A 28 8.10 1.65 -8.80
CA GLY A 28 9.17 0.66 -8.73
C GLY A 28 9.61 0.43 -7.30
N CYS A 29 9.19 -0.70 -6.72
CA CYS A 29 9.69 -1.19 -5.44
C CYS A 29 11.21 -1.08 -5.38
N THR A 30 11.75 -0.29 -4.44
CA THR A 30 13.19 -0.23 -4.20
C THR A 30 13.58 -1.39 -3.29
N ASP A 31 14.39 -2.30 -3.81
CA ASP A 31 14.89 -3.47 -3.07
C ASP A 31 15.81 -2.98 -1.93
N GLN A 32 15.24 -2.80 -0.74
CA GLN A 32 16.01 -2.60 0.49
C GLN A 32 15.86 -3.85 1.34
N LEU A 33 16.78 -4.79 1.13
CA LEU A 33 17.06 -5.84 2.11
C LEU A 33 17.76 -5.17 3.30
N PRO A 34 17.13 -5.05 4.49
CA PRO A 34 17.90 -4.62 5.65
C PRO A 34 18.84 -5.77 6.00
N GLN A 35 20.12 -5.46 6.20
CA GLN A 35 20.99 -6.33 7.00
C GLN A 35 20.37 -6.43 8.40
N HIS A 36 19.49 -7.40 8.62
CA HIS A 36 18.96 -7.70 9.94
C HIS A 36 19.98 -8.52 10.71
N THR A 37 20.74 -7.81 11.53
CA THR A 37 21.44 -8.37 12.67
C THR A 37 20.39 -8.87 13.66
N GLY A 38 20.07 -10.17 13.64
CA GLY A 38 19.54 -10.92 14.79
C GLY A 38 18.25 -10.44 15.49
N GLU A 39 17.41 -9.60 14.90
CA GLU A 39 16.11 -9.24 15.51
C GLU A 39 15.06 -10.33 15.29
N SER A 40 14.38 -10.72 16.36
CA SER A 40 13.29 -11.68 16.33
C SER A 40 12.21 -11.22 15.33
N LEU A 41 11.68 -12.15 14.53
CA LEU A 41 10.55 -11.88 13.65
C LEU A 41 9.45 -11.12 14.41
N PRO A 42 8.86 -10.06 13.83
CA PRO A 42 7.78 -9.33 14.50
C PRO A 42 6.67 -10.32 14.85
N THR A 43 6.32 -10.38 16.14
CA THR A 43 5.32 -11.30 16.66
C THR A 43 3.96 -10.85 16.15
N MET A 44 3.35 -11.63 15.25
CA MET A 44 1.99 -11.38 14.80
C MET A 44 0.98 -11.85 15.84
N SER A 45 -0.07 -11.06 16.06
CA SER A 45 -1.25 -11.39 16.84
C SER A 45 -1.97 -12.60 16.27
N SER A 46 -2.67 -13.31 17.15
CA SER A 46 -3.48 -14.48 16.77
C SER A 46 -4.57 -14.13 15.74
N CYS A 47 -5.10 -12.90 15.75
CA CYS A 47 -6.08 -12.45 14.75
C CYS A 47 -5.45 -12.30 13.36
N ALA A 48 -4.27 -11.69 13.27
CA ALA A 48 -3.54 -11.56 12.01
C ALA A 48 -3.18 -12.96 11.46
N VAL A 49 -2.68 -13.86 12.31
CA VAL A 49 -2.35 -15.25 11.93
C VAL A 49 -3.58 -16.02 11.43
N ARG A 50 -4.71 -15.92 12.14
CA ARG A 50 -5.97 -16.56 11.73
C ARG A 50 -6.44 -16.02 10.38
N CYS A 51 -6.48 -14.70 10.21
CA CYS A 51 -6.88 -14.09 8.96
C CYS A 51 -5.94 -14.46 7.80
N ALA A 52 -4.63 -14.49 8.04
CA ALA A 52 -3.65 -14.92 7.05
C ALA A 52 -3.85 -16.37 6.65
N THR A 53 -4.10 -17.26 7.61
CA THR A 53 -4.36 -18.68 7.36
C THR A 53 -5.60 -18.88 6.50
N GLU A 54 -6.72 -18.23 6.86
CA GLU A 54 -7.97 -18.33 6.09
C GLU A 54 -7.84 -17.73 4.69
N SER A 55 -7.13 -16.60 4.57
CA SER A 55 -6.88 -15.95 3.27
C SER A 55 -6.00 -16.83 2.38
N TYR A 56 -4.98 -17.48 2.95
CA TYR A 56 -4.11 -18.41 2.23
C TYR A 56 -4.86 -19.61 1.69
N ILE A 57 -5.74 -20.23 2.49
CA ILE A 57 -6.61 -21.34 2.04
C ILE A 57 -7.49 -20.91 0.86
N ARG A 58 -8.06 -19.70 0.92
CA ARG A 58 -8.85 -19.14 -0.20
C ARG A 58 -8.00 -18.92 -1.46
N MET A 59 -6.81 -18.35 -1.31
CA MET A 59 -5.87 -18.12 -2.42
C MET A 59 -5.47 -19.42 -3.13
N LEU A 60 -5.17 -20.47 -2.36
CA LEU A 60 -4.87 -21.79 -2.91
C LEU A 60 -6.05 -22.33 -3.74
N SER A 61 -7.27 -22.03 -3.32
CA SER A 61 -8.50 -22.45 -4.01
C SER A 61 -8.75 -21.66 -5.29
N SER A 62 -8.33 -20.39 -5.36
CA SER A 62 -8.56 -19.51 -6.52
C SER A 62 -7.50 -19.61 -7.63
N LYS A 63 -6.40 -20.35 -7.43
CA LYS A 63 -5.26 -20.46 -8.39
C LYS A 63 -4.73 -19.10 -8.87
N THR A 64 -4.83 -18.07 -8.03
CA THR A 64 -4.39 -16.70 -8.36
C THR A 64 -2.91 -16.51 -8.04
N GLU A 65 -2.15 -15.89 -8.96
CA GLU A 65 -0.72 -15.55 -8.77
C GLU A 65 -0.52 -14.24 -7.99
N MET A 66 -1.27 -14.09 -6.90
CA MET A 66 -1.18 -12.91 -6.03
C MET A 66 -0.44 -13.28 -4.74
N SER A 67 0.28 -12.32 -4.17
CA SER A 67 0.84 -12.46 -2.82
C SER A 67 0.12 -11.51 -1.87
N VAL A 68 -0.08 -11.96 -0.62
CA VAL A 68 -0.75 -11.19 0.42
C VAL A 68 0.18 -11.07 1.62
N LEU A 69 0.44 -9.84 2.04
CA LEU A 69 1.30 -9.53 3.18
C LEU A 69 0.46 -8.94 4.31
N PHE A 70 0.71 -9.43 5.52
CA PHE A 70 0.08 -8.97 6.75
C PHE A 70 1.14 -8.24 7.58
N THR A 71 0.80 -7.07 8.13
CA THR A 71 1.73 -6.26 8.91
C THR A 71 1.00 -5.66 10.11
N GLU A 72 1.47 -5.97 11.31
CA GLU A 72 0.91 -5.42 12.54
C GLU A 72 1.17 -3.93 12.64
N ALA A 73 0.23 -3.19 13.25
CA ALA A 73 0.47 -1.80 13.58
C ALA A 73 1.58 -1.70 14.63
N LEU A 74 2.48 -0.73 14.42
CA LEU A 74 3.29 -0.19 15.50
C LEU A 74 2.36 0.60 16.43
N THR A 75 2.50 0.39 17.73
CA THR A 75 1.84 1.23 18.74
C THR A 75 2.37 2.65 18.58
N GLY A 76 1.54 3.56 18.07
CA GLY A 76 1.88 4.97 17.92
C GLY A 76 1.40 5.81 19.11
N ASP A 77 1.80 7.07 19.13
CA ASP A 77 1.31 8.05 20.09
C ASP A 77 -0.19 8.34 19.88
N GLU A 78 -0.91 8.73 20.94
CA GLU A 78 -2.30 9.22 20.89
C GLU A 78 -3.34 8.29 20.21
N ASN A 79 -3.35 6.99 20.53
CA ASN A 79 -4.27 5.99 19.96
C ASN A 79 -4.18 5.86 18.42
N ASN A 80 -3.04 6.22 17.82
CA ASN A 80 -2.78 5.95 16.42
C ASN A 80 -2.20 4.53 16.25
N SER A 81 -2.61 3.89 15.16
CA SER A 81 -2.01 2.66 14.66
C SER A 81 -1.24 3.00 13.39
N CYS A 82 0.06 2.74 13.40
CA CYS A 82 0.96 3.19 12.34
C CYS A 82 1.69 2.01 11.68
N TRP A 83 1.99 2.15 10.40
CA TRP A 83 2.80 1.20 9.65
C TRP A 83 3.93 1.93 8.94
N LEU A 84 5.10 1.28 8.89
CA LEU A 84 6.19 1.73 8.04
C LEU A 84 5.80 1.50 6.58
N LEU A 85 5.98 2.52 5.74
CA LEU A 85 5.64 2.45 4.32
C LEU A 85 6.69 1.72 3.47
N ARG A 86 7.81 1.33 4.08
CA ARG A 86 8.84 0.49 3.45
C ARG A 86 8.37 -0.96 3.40
N LEU A 87 7.35 -1.22 2.59
CA LEU A 87 6.90 -2.57 2.34
C LEU A 87 7.98 -3.33 1.55
N ARG A 88 8.33 -4.52 2.01
CA ARG A 88 9.23 -5.42 1.29
C ARG A 88 8.45 -6.04 0.14
N CYS A 89 8.83 -5.73 -1.09
CA CYS A 89 8.24 -6.32 -2.29
C CYS A 89 9.33 -6.95 -3.14
N ARG A 90 8.96 -7.97 -3.91
CA ARG A 90 9.88 -8.58 -4.88
C ARG A 90 9.90 -7.76 -6.15
N LYS A 91 11.04 -7.77 -6.86
CA LYS A 91 11.14 -7.17 -8.19
C LYS A 91 10.07 -7.74 -9.11
N GLY A 92 9.31 -6.85 -9.76
CA GLY A 92 8.21 -7.23 -10.67
C GLY A 92 6.84 -7.40 -10.00
N GLU A 93 6.75 -7.26 -8.67
CA GLU A 93 5.47 -7.20 -7.97
C GLU A 93 4.95 -5.76 -7.90
N LYS A 94 3.64 -5.59 -8.08
CA LYS A 94 2.94 -4.32 -7.92
C LYS A 94 1.85 -4.44 -6.86
N MET A 95 1.86 -3.56 -5.86
CA MET A 95 0.76 -3.49 -4.90
C MET A 95 -0.51 -3.05 -5.61
N ILE A 96 -1.53 -3.90 -5.61
CA ILE A 96 -2.83 -3.62 -6.22
C ILE A 96 -3.86 -3.14 -5.20
N ARG A 97 -3.78 -3.63 -3.95
CA ARG A 97 -4.72 -3.25 -2.88
C ARG A 97 -4.03 -3.16 -1.52
N ALA A 98 -4.52 -2.26 -0.68
CA ALA A 98 -4.17 -2.17 0.73
C ALA A 98 -5.44 -1.99 1.58
N PHE A 99 -5.48 -2.71 2.70
CA PHE A 99 -6.58 -2.69 3.66
C PHE A 99 -6.04 -2.54 5.08
N VAL A 100 -6.65 -1.67 5.88
CA VAL A 100 -6.53 -1.79 7.34
C VAL A 100 -7.64 -2.71 7.81
N VAL A 101 -7.32 -3.66 8.67
CA VAL A 101 -8.27 -4.63 9.21
C VAL A 101 -8.39 -4.45 10.72
N LEU A 102 -9.64 -4.35 11.18
CA LEU A 102 -10.01 -4.28 12.59
C LEU A 102 -10.79 -5.54 12.96
N ASP A 103 -10.25 -6.37 13.84
CA ASP A 103 -11.00 -7.47 14.45
C ASP A 103 -11.93 -6.89 15.51
N VAL A 104 -13.23 -6.83 15.22
CA VAL A 104 -14.26 -6.32 16.12
C VAL A 104 -15.24 -7.42 16.46
N GLU A 105 -15.77 -7.39 17.69
CA GLU A 105 -16.85 -8.30 18.07
C GLU A 105 -18.09 -8.14 17.18
N ALA A 106 -18.78 -9.25 16.95
CA ALA A 106 -20.09 -9.23 16.31
C ALA A 106 -21.05 -8.34 17.12
N GLY A 107 -21.67 -7.35 16.46
CA GLY A 107 -22.57 -6.39 17.10
C GLY A 107 -21.89 -5.12 17.64
N ALA A 108 -20.58 -4.96 17.46
CA ALA A 108 -19.90 -3.69 17.74
C ALA A 108 -20.44 -2.55 16.87
N GLN A 109 -20.45 -1.33 17.42
CA GLN A 109 -20.90 -0.13 16.71
C GLN A 109 -20.12 0.11 15.41
N PRO A 110 -20.73 0.77 14.40
CA PRO A 110 -20.03 1.13 13.18
C PRO A 110 -18.80 2.00 13.51
N ALA A 111 -17.63 1.45 13.17
CA ALA A 111 -16.34 2.11 13.29
C ALA A 111 -15.92 2.70 11.94
N HIS A 112 -15.24 3.85 11.99
CA HIS A 112 -14.61 4.49 10.85
C HIS A 112 -13.13 4.70 11.16
N LEU A 113 -12.30 4.72 10.13
CA LEU A 113 -10.91 5.10 10.28
C LEU A 113 -10.72 6.55 9.87
N LEU A 114 -9.88 7.26 10.59
CA LEU A 114 -9.34 8.55 10.22
C LEU A 114 -7.87 8.36 9.85
N ILE A 115 -7.48 8.74 8.64
CA ILE A 115 -6.08 8.75 8.24
C ILE A 115 -5.44 10.00 8.87
N THR A 116 -4.43 9.78 9.72
CA THR A 116 -3.76 10.82 10.51
C THR A 116 -2.36 11.13 10.02
N ALA A 117 -1.75 10.23 9.25
CA ALA A 117 -0.50 10.49 8.53
C ALA A 117 -0.49 9.76 7.19
N PRO A 118 0.09 10.35 6.13
CA PRO A 118 0.92 11.56 6.16
C PRO A 118 0.20 12.87 5.79
N SER A 119 -1.07 12.82 5.39
CA SER A 119 -1.79 14.02 4.98
C SER A 119 -2.27 14.84 6.19
N ALA A 120 -2.06 16.16 6.16
CA ALA A 120 -2.71 17.09 7.07
C ALA A 120 -4.24 17.10 6.87
N ASP A 121 -4.69 16.74 5.67
CA ASP A 121 -6.10 16.50 5.36
C ASP A 121 -6.55 15.17 5.97
N LEU A 122 -7.21 15.28 7.13
CA LEU A 122 -7.78 14.15 7.85
C LEU A 122 -8.87 13.48 7.01
N LYS A 123 -8.55 12.34 6.40
CA LYS A 123 -9.48 11.61 5.53
C LYS A 123 -10.18 10.48 6.29
N ARG A 124 -11.51 10.46 6.23
CA ARG A 124 -12.32 9.38 6.81
C ARG A 124 -12.52 8.23 5.82
N VAL A 125 -12.35 7.01 6.29
CA VAL A 125 -12.56 5.77 5.54
C VAL A 125 -13.61 4.92 6.26
N TRP A 126 -14.53 4.38 5.46
CA TRP A 126 -15.64 3.56 5.93
C TRP A 126 -15.32 2.08 5.71
N PRO A 127 -15.88 1.18 6.54
CA PRO A 127 -15.66 -0.25 6.36
C PRO A 127 -16.28 -0.69 5.04
N GLN A 128 -15.59 -1.54 4.29
CA GLN A 128 -16.15 -2.22 3.13
C GLN A 128 -17.15 -3.27 3.58
N LEU A 129 -18.33 -3.23 2.98
CA LEU A 129 -19.36 -4.24 3.14
C LEU A 129 -19.28 -5.19 1.94
N GLY A 130 -18.99 -6.47 2.19
CA GLY A 130 -18.97 -7.51 1.15
C GLY A 130 -17.65 -8.31 1.09
N ASP A 131 -17.65 -9.34 0.23
CA ASP A 131 -16.48 -10.18 0.04
C ASP A 131 -15.46 -9.49 -0.89
N THR A 132 -14.21 -9.34 -0.42
CA THR A 132 -13.10 -8.85 -1.24
C THR A 132 -12.42 -9.99 -2.02
N GLY A 133 -12.96 -11.20 -1.96
CA GLY A 133 -12.51 -12.42 -2.64
C GLY A 133 -11.33 -13.08 -1.92
N LEU A 134 -10.30 -12.30 -1.62
CA LEU A 134 -9.03 -12.79 -1.05
C LEU A 134 -9.03 -12.85 0.48
N LEU A 135 -9.70 -11.91 1.15
CA LEU A 135 -9.78 -11.90 2.61
C LEU A 135 -11.05 -12.60 3.07
N SER A 136 -10.92 -13.54 4.00
CA SER A 136 -12.05 -14.28 4.58
C SER A 136 -12.98 -13.37 5.38
N PRO A 137 -14.32 -13.46 5.25
CA PRO A 137 -15.30 -12.68 6.04
C PRO A 137 -15.03 -12.68 7.54
N GLY A 138 -14.41 -13.74 8.07
CA GLY A 138 -13.98 -13.85 9.47
C GLY A 138 -12.79 -12.99 9.88
N CYS A 139 -12.15 -12.27 8.96
CA CYS A 139 -11.00 -11.40 9.23
C CYS A 139 -11.35 -10.11 9.99
N GLY A 140 -12.63 -9.75 10.13
CA GLY A 140 -13.08 -8.50 10.74
C GLY A 140 -13.43 -7.40 9.72
N LEU A 141 -13.56 -6.16 10.21
CA LEU A 141 -13.88 -4.99 9.38
C LEU A 141 -12.68 -4.58 8.54
N ARG A 142 -12.92 -4.31 7.26
CA ARG A 142 -11.87 -3.97 6.29
C ARG A 142 -12.05 -2.55 5.81
N PHE A 143 -10.99 -1.78 5.80
CA PHE A 143 -11.00 -0.40 5.35
C PHE A 143 -10.04 -0.29 4.18
N GLU A 144 -10.57 -0.03 2.99
CA GLU A 144 -9.77 0.14 1.79
C GLU A 144 -8.97 1.43 1.88
N VAL A 145 -7.66 1.31 1.81
CA VAL A 145 -6.72 2.42 1.96
C VAL A 145 -5.70 2.50 0.83
N THR A 146 -5.87 1.78 -0.29
CA THR A 146 -4.88 1.71 -1.37
C THR A 146 -4.51 3.10 -1.89
N LYS A 147 -5.50 3.94 -2.18
CA LYS A 147 -5.24 5.30 -2.70
C LYS A 147 -4.43 6.15 -1.71
N PRO A 148 -4.89 6.36 -0.46
CA PRO A 148 -4.12 7.16 0.49
C PRO A 148 -2.79 6.50 0.90
N PHE A 149 -2.72 5.18 0.95
CA PHE A 149 -1.48 4.46 1.25
C PHE A 149 -0.43 4.64 0.15
N LYS A 150 -0.81 4.55 -1.13
CA LYS A 150 0.08 4.85 -2.26
C LYS A 150 0.50 6.31 -2.29
N ALA A 151 -0.43 7.23 -2.05
CA ALA A 151 -0.11 8.66 -1.96
C ALA A 151 0.88 8.97 -0.83
N ALA A 152 0.98 8.08 0.16
CA ALA A 152 1.85 8.24 1.31
C ALA A 152 3.28 7.74 1.09
N GLU A 153 3.60 7.02 0.01
CA GLU A 153 4.82 6.24 -0.18
C GLU A 153 6.13 6.94 0.27
N ASN A 154 6.26 8.24 0.01
CA ASN A 154 7.45 9.03 0.35
C ASN A 154 7.50 9.58 1.79
N ALA A 155 6.45 9.39 2.59
CA ALA A 155 6.32 9.97 3.92
C ALA A 155 6.87 9.10 5.06
N GLY A 156 7.29 7.86 4.76
CA GLY A 156 7.91 6.94 5.71
C GLY A 156 6.93 6.20 6.62
N THR A 157 5.82 6.82 7.05
CA THR A 157 4.77 6.18 7.86
C THR A 157 3.37 6.47 7.35
N PHE A 158 2.46 5.51 7.57
CA PHE A 158 1.03 5.65 7.35
C PHE A 158 0.32 5.35 8.67
N CYS A 159 -0.47 6.31 9.17
CA CYS A 159 -1.12 6.18 10.46
C CYS A 159 -2.63 6.37 10.34
N VAL A 160 -3.36 5.62 11.15
CA VAL A 160 -4.80 5.75 11.27
C VAL A 160 -5.22 5.81 12.74
N ARG A 161 -6.36 6.46 12.97
CA ARG A 161 -7.06 6.49 14.25
C ARG A 161 -8.46 5.92 14.06
N THR A 162 -8.86 5.02 14.96
CA THR A 162 -10.23 4.49 14.95
C THR A 162 -11.19 5.46 15.61
N LEU A 163 -12.33 5.70 14.96
CA LEU A 163 -13.44 6.53 15.44
C LEU A 163 -14.69 5.64 15.53
N CYS A 164 -15.52 5.81 16.57
CA CYS A 164 -16.85 5.17 16.59
C CYS A 164 -17.96 6.20 16.51
N SER A 165 -19.11 5.75 16.03
CA SER A 165 -20.29 6.59 15.87
C SER A 165 -20.76 7.15 17.22
N GLY A 166 -20.63 8.47 17.40
CA GLY A 166 -21.13 9.19 18.57
C GLY A 166 -20.09 9.54 19.64
N ARG A 167 -18.81 9.13 19.52
CA ARG A 167 -17.71 9.58 20.40
C ARG A 167 -16.41 9.78 19.60
N SER A 168 -15.66 10.83 19.92
CA SER A 168 -14.39 11.17 19.26
C SER A 168 -13.26 10.18 19.56
N LEU A 169 -13.39 9.42 20.65
CA LEU A 169 -12.45 8.41 21.10
C LEU A 169 -13.26 7.22 21.60
N CYS A 170 -13.08 6.08 20.95
CA CYS A 170 -13.38 4.82 21.59
C CYS A 170 -12.29 3.85 21.20
N GLN A 171 -11.80 3.12 22.20
CA GLN A 171 -11.20 1.83 21.95
C GLN A 171 -12.39 0.95 21.56
N PRO A 172 -12.60 0.62 20.26
CA PRO A 172 -13.48 -0.49 19.97
C PRO A 172 -13.00 -1.67 20.83
N PRO A 173 -13.90 -2.54 21.34
CA PRO A 173 -13.49 -3.79 21.94
C PRO A 173 -12.90 -4.68 20.84
N ALA A 174 -11.69 -4.34 20.40
CA ALA A 174 -10.92 -5.07 19.44
C ALA A 174 -10.08 -6.08 20.22
N LYS A 175 -10.25 -7.36 19.90
CA LYS A 175 -9.48 -8.44 20.53
C LYS A 175 -7.99 -8.35 20.20
N CYS A 176 -7.66 -7.72 19.08
CA CYS A 176 -6.31 -7.61 18.58
C CYS A 176 -6.00 -6.19 18.09
N PRO A 177 -4.71 -5.82 18.05
CA PRO A 177 -4.26 -4.61 17.36
C PRO A 177 -4.71 -4.59 15.89
N PRO A 178 -4.93 -3.41 15.31
CA PRO A 178 -5.15 -3.27 13.87
C PRO A 178 -3.96 -3.83 13.09
N PHE A 179 -4.22 -4.43 11.95
CA PHE A 179 -3.17 -4.87 11.03
C PHE A 179 -3.46 -4.41 9.61
N LEU A 180 -2.38 -4.12 8.87
CA LEU A 180 -2.41 -3.77 7.46
C LEU A 180 -2.30 -5.06 6.65
N VAL A 181 -3.11 -5.14 5.61
CA VAL A 181 -3.06 -6.21 4.61
C VAL A 181 -2.81 -5.59 3.25
N THR A 182 -1.75 -6.02 2.58
CA THR A 182 -1.44 -5.58 1.21
C THR A 182 -1.46 -6.75 0.25
N ILE A 183 -2.01 -6.52 -0.92
CA ILE A 183 -2.17 -7.51 -1.99
C ILE A 183 -1.34 -7.05 -3.16
N TRP A 184 -0.53 -7.96 -3.67
CA TRP A 184 0.45 -7.72 -4.72
C TRP A 184 0.18 -8.67 -5.88
N ASP A 185 0.31 -8.13 -7.08
CA ASP A 185 0.23 -8.87 -8.32
C ASP A 185 1.65 -9.06 -8.86
N SER A 186 2.03 -10.31 -9.13
CA SER A 186 3.30 -10.64 -9.75
C SER A 186 3.11 -10.54 -11.26
N THR A 187 3.56 -9.43 -11.85
CA THR A 187 3.67 -9.40 -13.30
C THR A 187 4.80 -10.35 -13.69
N ARG A 188 4.47 -11.54 -14.21
CA ARG A 188 5.47 -12.35 -14.92
C ARG A 188 5.97 -11.48 -16.05
N GLN A 189 7.19 -10.95 -15.95
CA GLN A 189 7.87 -10.41 -17.13
C GLN A 189 7.96 -11.56 -18.13
N PRO A 190 7.37 -11.45 -19.33
CA PRO A 190 7.57 -12.45 -20.36
C PRO A 190 9.03 -12.34 -20.82
N GLY A 191 9.83 -13.36 -20.52
CA GLY A 191 11.09 -13.71 -21.19
C GLY A 191 12.16 -12.61 -21.35
N GLY A 192 13.22 -12.70 -20.55
CA GLY A 192 14.55 -12.32 -21.01
C GLY A 192 15.22 -13.51 -21.67
#